data_AF-A0AAV5B7E9-F1
#
_entry.id   AF-A0AAV5B7E9-F1
#
_cell.length_a   1.000
_cell.length_b   1.000
_cell.length_c   1.000
_cell.angle_alpha   90.00
_cell.angle_beta   90.00
_cell.angle_gamma   90.00
#
_symmetry.space_group_name_H-M   'P 1'
#
loop_
_entity.id
_entity.type
_entity.pdbx_description
1 polymer ?
#
loop_
_entity_poly.entity_id
_entity_poly.type
_entity_poly.pdbx_seq_one_letter_code
_entity_poly.pdbx_strand_id
1 'polypeptide(L)'
;MKNKWKTVVIDTLISMGTACTLFCLIGLVFDQIYQGNFSLEHYRFTKMVLGSMGIGLGFGLPTIVYHDQRLSRNMQILIHLGIGIPVYFVIAASLGWIGSLADPVRFAAVFIGQFAVIVVLFLLFRHYNIKEAERINDQLKKRND
;
A
#
# COMPACT_ATOMS: atom_id res chain seq x y z
N MET A 1 21.14 16.05 -1.89
CA MET A 1 19.80 16.11 -2.53
C MET A 1 19.58 15.00 -3.55
N LYS A 2 20.51 14.74 -4.49
CA LYS A 2 20.39 13.65 -5.50
C LYS A 2 20.06 12.26 -4.89
N ASN A 3 20.64 11.94 -3.73
CA ASN A 3 20.40 10.64 -3.07
C ASN A 3 18.97 10.48 -2.54
N LYS A 4 18.31 11.59 -2.13
CA LYS A 4 16.92 11.54 -1.62
C LYS A 4 15.93 11.16 -2.72
N TRP A 5 16.02 11.83 -3.87
CA TRP A 5 15.15 11.54 -5.01
C TRP A 5 15.36 10.13 -5.58
N LYS A 6 16.61 9.64 -5.58
CA LYS A 6 16.88 8.25 -5.95
C LYS A 6 16.16 7.26 -5.02
N THR A 7 16.23 7.48 -3.70
CA THR A 7 15.52 6.63 -2.73
C THR A 7 14.01 6.68 -2.94
N VAL A 8 13.41 7.88 -3.07
CA VAL A 8 11.96 8.02 -3.30
C VAL A 8 11.51 7.32 -4.59
N VAL A 9 12.28 7.39 -5.67
CA VAL A 9 11.97 6.67 -6.92
C VAL A 9 12.00 5.15 -6.69
N ILE A 10 13.01 4.64 -5.98
CA ILE A 10 13.11 3.20 -5.67
C ILE A 10 11.95 2.76 -4.77
N ASP A 11 11.66 3.51 -3.70
CA ASP A 11 10.55 3.22 -2.79
C ASP A 11 9.21 3.23 -3.52
N THR A 12 9.05 4.15 -4.47
CA THR A 12 7.85 4.23 -5.30
C THR A 12 7.71 3.01 -6.21
N LEU A 13 8.80 2.57 -6.84
CA LEU A 13 8.80 1.35 -7.66
C LEU A 13 8.50 0.10 -6.83
N ILE A 14 9.06 0.01 -5.61
CA ILE A 14 8.77 -1.09 -4.66
C ILE A 14 7.30 -1.05 -4.25
N SER A 15 6.76 0.13 -3.96
CA SER A 15 5.36 0.33 -3.59
C SER A 15 4.41 -0.08 -4.72
N MET A 16 4.70 0.35 -5.96
CA MET A 16 3.96 -0.08 -7.15
C MET A 16 4.04 -1.59 -7.38
N GLY A 17 5.23 -2.18 -7.27
CA GLY A 17 5.41 -3.62 -7.35
C GLY A 17 4.56 -4.36 -6.31
N THR A 18 4.60 -3.90 -5.06
CA THR A 18 3.82 -4.47 -3.94
C THR A 18 2.31 -4.37 -4.19
N ALA A 19 1.81 -3.21 -4.64
CA ALA A 19 0.40 -3.02 -4.95
C ALA A 19 -0.06 -3.93 -6.10
N CYS A 20 0.72 -4.03 -7.16
CA CYS A 20 0.45 -4.95 -8.28
C CYS A 20 0.50 -6.42 -7.84
N THR A 21 1.45 -6.81 -6.99
CA THR A 21 1.52 -8.17 -6.44
C THR A 21 0.27 -8.49 -5.62
N LEU A 22 -0.17 -7.58 -4.73
CA LEU A 22 -1.41 -7.77 -3.95
C LEU A 22 -2.63 -7.87 -4.87
N PHE A 23 -2.72 -7.03 -5.90
CA PHE A 23 -3.79 -7.11 -6.89
C PHE A 23 -3.81 -8.48 -7.59
N CYS A 24 -2.65 -8.99 -8.03
CA CYS A 24 -2.55 -10.32 -8.64
C CYS A 24 -2.95 -11.43 -7.67
N LEU A 25 -2.49 -11.39 -6.41
CA LEU A 25 -2.85 -12.40 -5.40
C LEU A 25 -4.35 -12.43 -5.13
N ILE A 26 -4.99 -11.26 -5.02
CA ILE A 26 -6.45 -11.15 -4.88
C ILE A 26 -7.15 -11.65 -6.15
N GLY A 27 -6.61 -11.33 -7.33
CA GLY A 27 -7.09 -11.81 -8.62
C GLY A 27 -7.08 -13.34 -8.71
N LEU A 28 -6.01 -13.99 -8.24
CA LEU A 28 -5.93 -15.46 -8.16
C LEU A 28 -7.03 -16.04 -7.24
N VAL A 29 -7.30 -15.40 -6.11
CA VAL A 29 -8.40 -15.84 -5.22
C VAL A 29 -9.75 -15.74 -5.93
N PHE A 30 -10.03 -14.63 -6.62
CA PHE A 30 -11.28 -14.49 -7.37
C PHE A 30 -11.37 -15.46 -8.55
N ASP A 31 -10.29 -15.70 -9.28
CA ASP A 31 -10.23 -16.69 -10.35
C ASP A 31 -10.68 -18.08 -9.85
N GLN A 32 -10.21 -18.49 -8.67
CA GLN A 32 -10.63 -19.75 -8.05
C GLN A 32 -12.10 -19.73 -7.61
N ILE A 33 -12.57 -18.65 -6.98
CA ILE A 33 -13.97 -18.50 -6.55
C ILE A 33 -14.93 -18.60 -7.74
N TYR A 34 -14.56 -18.00 -8.88
CA TYR A 34 -15.37 -17.99 -10.09
C TYR A 34 -15.04 -19.15 -11.05
N GLN A 35 -14.28 -20.14 -10.59
CA GLN A 35 -13.96 -21.37 -11.35
C GLN A 35 -13.34 -21.08 -12.73
N GLY A 36 -12.44 -20.10 -12.81
CA GLY A 36 -11.78 -19.68 -14.05
C GLY A 36 -12.60 -18.77 -14.96
N ASN A 37 -13.85 -18.45 -14.60
CA ASN A 37 -14.71 -17.57 -15.39
C ASN A 37 -14.56 -16.10 -14.96
N PHE A 38 -13.52 -15.46 -15.46
CA PHE A 38 -13.22 -14.05 -15.16
C PHE A 38 -13.33 -13.17 -16.41
N SER A 39 -14.56 -12.75 -16.77
CA SER A 39 -14.81 -11.85 -17.89
C SER A 39 -14.72 -10.38 -17.46
N LEU A 40 -13.89 -9.61 -18.15
CA LEU A 40 -13.67 -8.19 -17.89
C LEU A 40 -13.90 -7.36 -19.15
N GLU A 41 -15.00 -6.61 -19.16
CA GLU A 41 -15.37 -5.74 -20.28
C GLU A 41 -14.87 -4.30 -20.10
N HIS A 42 -15.00 -3.47 -21.15
CA HIS A 42 -14.74 -2.03 -21.09
C HIS A 42 -13.38 -1.62 -20.52
N TYR A 43 -12.34 -2.38 -20.89
CA TYR A 43 -10.96 -2.19 -20.42
C TYR A 43 -10.81 -2.27 -18.89
N ARG A 44 -11.71 -2.99 -18.21
CA ARG A 44 -11.70 -3.08 -16.74
C ARG A 44 -10.39 -3.65 -16.20
N PHE A 45 -9.79 -4.63 -16.89
CA PHE A 45 -8.45 -5.12 -16.54
C PHE A 45 -7.40 -3.99 -16.55
N THR A 46 -7.29 -3.27 -17.67
CA THR A 46 -6.36 -2.15 -17.81
C THR A 46 -6.58 -1.09 -16.74
N LYS A 47 -7.84 -0.72 -16.47
CA LYS A 47 -8.17 0.25 -15.41
C LYS A 47 -7.75 -0.25 -14.03
N MET A 48 -7.90 -1.54 -13.73
CA MET A 48 -7.47 -2.12 -12.45
C MET A 48 -5.94 -2.19 -12.30
N VAL A 49 -5.20 -2.49 -13.38
CA VAL A 49 -3.73 -2.45 -13.38
C VAL A 49 -3.23 -1.02 -13.15
N LEU A 50 -3.76 -0.05 -13.90
CA LEU A 50 -3.39 1.36 -13.74
C LEU A 50 -3.80 1.89 -12.36
N GLY A 51 -4.95 1.48 -11.83
CA GLY A 51 -5.37 1.78 -10.47
C GLY A 51 -4.39 1.23 -9.42
N SER A 52 -3.95 -0.02 -9.58
CA SER A 52 -2.98 -0.64 -8.67
C SER A 52 -1.62 0.10 -8.69
N MET A 53 -1.16 0.50 -9.87
CA MET A 53 0.01 1.38 -10.02
C MET A 53 -0.21 2.75 -9.34
N GLY A 54 -1.39 3.34 -9.50
CA GLY A 54 -1.79 4.59 -8.86
C GLY A 54 -1.81 4.51 -7.33
N ILE A 55 -2.28 3.39 -6.78
CA ILE A 55 -2.21 3.10 -5.33
C ILE A 55 -0.74 3.03 -4.90
N GLY A 56 0.10 2.34 -5.68
CA GLY A 56 1.53 2.29 -5.47
C GLY A 56 2.18 3.67 -5.41
N LEU A 57 1.80 4.59 -6.30
CA LEU A 57 2.24 5.99 -6.27
C LEU A 57 1.74 6.73 -5.01
N GLY A 58 0.49 6.49 -4.63
CA GLY A 58 -0.15 7.10 -3.44
C GLY A 58 0.57 6.81 -2.13
N PHE A 59 1.14 5.60 -1.97
CA PHE A 59 1.99 5.26 -0.83
C PHE A 59 3.48 5.52 -1.09
N GLY A 60 3.94 5.36 -2.33
CA GLY A 60 5.36 5.47 -2.68
C GLY A 60 5.92 6.90 -2.63
N LEU A 61 5.20 7.88 -3.18
CA LEU A 61 5.68 9.26 -3.23
C LEU A 61 5.78 9.93 -1.86
N PRO A 62 4.81 9.75 -0.94
CA PRO A 62 4.89 10.33 0.40
C PRO A 62 6.07 9.84 1.23
N THR A 63 6.79 8.77 0.86
CA THR A 63 7.95 8.31 1.63
C THR A 63 9.05 9.38 1.74
N ILE A 64 9.04 10.40 0.87
CA ILE A 64 9.94 11.55 0.96
C ILE A 64 9.95 12.21 2.35
N VAL A 65 8.83 12.16 3.08
CA VAL A 65 8.72 12.75 4.43
C VAL A 65 9.62 12.06 5.45
N TYR A 66 9.99 10.79 5.24
CA TYR A 66 10.92 10.07 6.11
C TYR A 66 12.35 10.61 6.06
N HIS A 67 12.68 11.45 5.07
CA HIS A 67 13.96 12.15 4.98
C HIS A 67 13.97 13.52 5.66
N ASP A 68 12.84 13.97 6.23
CA ASP A 68 12.77 15.22 6.98
C ASP A 68 12.96 14.95 8.48
N GLN A 69 14.15 15.33 8.99
CA GLN A 69 14.53 15.16 10.39
C GLN A 69 13.79 16.11 11.33
N ARG A 70 13.10 17.13 10.81
CA ARG A 70 12.29 18.05 11.61
C ARG A 70 10.97 17.42 12.06
N LEU A 71 10.52 16.39 11.34
CA LEU A 71 9.27 15.67 11.63
C LEU A 71 9.55 14.50 12.55
N SER A 72 8.74 14.34 13.60
CA SER A 72 8.78 13.12 14.42
C SER A 72 8.37 11.90 13.60
N ARG A 73 8.83 10.71 14.00
CA ARG A 73 8.48 9.47 13.29
C ARG A 73 6.96 9.26 13.18
N ASN A 74 6.21 9.61 14.22
CA ASN A 74 4.76 9.49 14.22
C ASN A 74 4.12 10.46 13.22
N MET A 75 4.64 11.69 13.11
CA MET A 75 4.17 12.66 12.12
C MET A 75 4.47 12.22 10.69
N GLN A 76 5.67 11.66 10.44
CA GLN A 76 6.03 11.09 9.13
C GLN A 76 5.08 9.96 8.72
N ILE A 77 4.78 9.04 9.65
CA ILE A 77 3.81 7.95 9.43
C ILE A 77 2.42 8.51 9.16
N LEU A 78 1.97 9.50 9.95
CA LEU A 78 0.67 10.12 9.79
C LEU A 78 0.51 10.76 8.41
N ILE A 79 1.52 11.48 7.91
CA ILE A 79 1.47 12.09 6.58
C ILE A 79 1.48 11.01 5.49
N HIS A 80 2.35 10.00 5.60
CA HIS A 80 2.42 8.92 4.62
C HIS A 80 1.09 8.15 4.52
N LEU A 81 0.56 7.66 5.65
CA LEU A 81 -0.72 6.95 5.67
C LEU A 81 -1.89 7.88 5.33
N GLY A 82 -1.83 9.14 5.78
CA GLY A 82 -2.85 10.16 5.54
C GLY A 82 -2.97 10.57 4.07
N ILE A 83 -1.94 10.34 3.25
CA ILE A 83 -2.00 10.53 1.79
C ILE A 83 -2.35 9.20 1.10
N GLY A 84 -1.67 8.11 1.45
CA GLY A 84 -1.83 6.83 0.77
C GLY A 84 -3.24 6.23 0.91
N ILE A 85 -3.84 6.30 2.11
CA ILE A 85 -5.16 5.72 2.38
C ILE A 85 -6.27 6.43 1.56
N PRO A 86 -6.36 7.78 1.54
CA PRO A 86 -7.33 8.46 0.66
C PRO A 86 -7.13 8.15 -0.81
N VAL A 87 -5.88 8.14 -1.31
CA VAL A 87 -5.60 7.80 -2.71
C VAL A 87 -6.11 6.38 -3.03
N TYR A 88 -5.86 5.43 -2.13
CA TYR A 88 -6.38 4.07 -2.26
C TYR A 88 -7.91 4.04 -2.39
N PHE A 89 -8.62 4.68 -1.46
CA PHE A 89 -10.08 4.63 -1.47
C PHE A 89 -10.71 5.37 -2.64
N VAL A 90 -10.11 6.47 -3.11
CA VAL A 90 -10.56 7.16 -4.33
C VAL A 90 -10.44 6.24 -5.55
N ILE A 91 -9.29 5.57 -5.71
CA ILE A 91 -9.08 4.62 -6.81
C ILE A 91 -10.04 3.43 -6.69
N ALA A 92 -10.14 2.83 -5.50
CA ALA A 92 -11.04 1.71 -5.23
C ALA A 92 -12.52 2.07 -5.52
N ALA A 93 -12.95 3.27 -5.16
CA ALA A 93 -14.28 3.80 -5.49
C ALA A 93 -14.47 3.91 -7.00
N SER A 94 -13.53 4.54 -7.72
CA SER A 94 -13.62 4.73 -9.17
C SER A 94 -13.65 3.42 -9.97
N LEU A 95 -13.07 2.35 -9.43
CA LEU A 95 -13.05 1.01 -10.03
C LEU A 95 -14.22 0.14 -9.56
N GLY A 96 -15.06 0.65 -8.67
CA GLY A 96 -16.21 -0.05 -8.11
C GLY A 96 -15.86 -1.17 -7.13
N TRP A 97 -14.66 -1.18 -6.57
CA TRP A 97 -14.21 -2.23 -5.64
C TRP A 97 -14.92 -2.18 -4.29
N ILE A 98 -15.34 -0.99 -3.86
CA ILE A 98 -16.03 -0.78 -2.57
C ILE A 98 -17.55 -0.94 -2.66
N GLY A 99 -18.10 -1.14 -3.87
CA GLY A 99 -19.54 -1.25 -4.11
C GLY A 99 -20.24 0.10 -4.26
N SER A 100 -21.56 0.10 -4.11
CA SER A 100 -22.44 1.26 -4.29
C SER A 100 -22.97 1.76 -2.96
N LEU A 101 -23.13 3.09 -2.83
CA LEU A 101 -23.78 3.70 -1.67
C LEU A 101 -25.28 3.34 -1.54
N ALA A 102 -25.89 2.79 -2.60
CA ALA A 102 -27.26 2.27 -2.55
C ALA A 102 -27.39 0.99 -1.70
N ASP A 103 -26.29 0.26 -1.48
CA ASP A 103 -26.20 -0.86 -0.53
C ASP A 103 -25.21 -0.49 0.59
N PRO A 104 -25.64 0.32 1.58
CA PRO A 104 -24.75 0.91 2.58
C PRO A 104 -24.12 -0.12 3.51
N VAL A 105 -24.81 -1.26 3.76
CA VAL A 105 -24.30 -2.33 4.63
C VAL A 105 -23.11 -3.01 3.96
N ARG A 106 -23.27 -3.43 2.69
CA ARG A 106 -22.18 -4.06 1.95
C ARG A 106 -21.03 -3.09 1.72
N PHE A 107 -21.34 -1.83 1.38
CA PHE A 107 -20.34 -0.78 1.24
C PHE A 107 -19.51 -0.63 2.53
N ALA A 108 -20.16 -0.48 3.68
CA ALA A 108 -19.48 -0.34 4.97
C ALA A 108 -18.63 -1.56 5.30
N ALA A 109 -19.14 -2.77 5.09
CA ALA A 109 -18.41 -4.01 5.34
C ALA A 109 -17.14 -4.11 4.48
N VAL A 110 -17.22 -3.82 3.19
CA VAL A 110 -16.06 -3.84 2.28
C VAL A 110 -15.07 -2.73 2.64
N PHE A 111 -15.54 -1.52 2.93
CA PHE A 111 -14.70 -0.40 3.33
C PHE A 111 -13.90 -0.71 4.60
N ILE A 112 -14.57 -1.20 5.65
CA ILE A 112 -13.94 -1.58 6.92
C ILE A 112 -12.95 -2.74 6.69
N GLY A 113 -13.33 -3.74 5.88
CA GLY A 113 -12.45 -4.86 5.55
C GLY A 113 -11.15 -4.41 4.87
N GLN A 114 -11.24 -3.54 3.86
CA GLN A 114 -10.07 -3.00 3.17
C GLN A 114 -9.21 -2.13 4.10
N PHE A 115 -9.83 -1.26 4.90
CA PHE A 115 -9.12 -0.46 5.89
C PHE A 115 -8.37 -1.34 6.91
N ALA A 116 -9.02 -2.39 7.40
CA ALA A 116 -8.41 -3.35 8.31
C ALA A 116 -7.19 -4.05 7.68
N VAL A 117 -7.28 -4.47 6.42
CA VAL A 117 -6.15 -5.05 5.68
C VAL A 117 -4.97 -4.08 5.60
N ILE A 118 -5.22 -2.80 5.27
CA ILE A 118 -4.17 -1.77 5.22
C ILE A 118 -3.50 -1.61 6.59
N VAL A 119 -4.29 -1.54 7.66
CA VAL A 119 -3.77 -1.42 9.03
C VAL A 119 -2.96 -2.65 9.43
N VAL A 120 -3.43 -3.86 9.11
CA VAL A 120 -2.72 -5.11 9.39
C VAL A 120 -1.38 -5.16 8.65
N LEU A 121 -1.37 -4.87 7.35
CA LEU A 121 -0.14 -4.80 6.56
C LEU A 121 0.84 -3.80 7.16
N PHE A 122 0.37 -2.59 7.48
CA PHE A 122 1.19 -1.56 8.11
C PHE A 122 1.80 -2.05 9.44
N LEU A 123 1.01 -2.65 10.33
CA LEU A 123 1.48 -3.14 11.62
C LEU A 123 2.50 -4.28 11.48
N LEU A 124 2.26 -5.22 10.56
CA LEU A 124 3.19 -6.32 10.27
C LEU A 124 4.54 -5.80 9.76
N PHE A 125 4.52 -4.92 8.75
CA PHE A 125 5.75 -4.33 8.22
C PHE A 125 6.46 -3.44 9.24
N ARG A 126 5.71 -2.68 10.03
CA ARG A 126 6.31 -1.86 11.11
C ARG A 126 7.03 -2.73 12.13
N HIS A 127 6.40 -3.80 12.57
CA HIS A 127 7.00 -4.74 13.52
C HIS A 127 8.26 -5.40 12.96
N TYR A 128 8.20 -5.87 11.72
CA TYR A 128 9.35 -6.44 11.02
C TYR A 128 10.53 -5.45 10.95
N ASN A 129 10.27 -4.21 10.52
CA ASN A 129 11.31 -3.20 10.36
C ASN A 129 11.92 -2.75 11.70
N ILE A 130 11.14 -2.69 12.79
CA ILE A 130 11.67 -2.38 14.12
C ILE A 130 12.65 -3.48 14.56
N LYS A 131 12.27 -4.75 14.42
CA LYS A 131 13.13 -5.88 14.77
C LYS A 131 14.41 -5.94 13.95
N GLU A 132 14.32 -5.67 12.65
CA GLU A 132 15.50 -5.64 11.79
C GLU A 132 16.45 -4.49 12.17
N ALA A 133 15.90 -3.32 12.54
CA ALA A 133 16.71 -2.21 13.04
C ALA A 133 17.41 -2.55 14.36
N GLU A 134 16.72 -3.20 15.29
CA GLU A 134 17.30 -3.70 16.54
C GLU A 134 18.45 -4.69 16.26
N ARG A 135 18.24 -5.66 15.36
CA ARG A 135 19.24 -6.64 14.96
C ARG A 135 20.49 -5.98 14.36
N ILE A 136 20.32 -4.99 13.48
CA ILE A 136 21.44 -4.25 12.89
C ILE A 136 22.21 -3.48 13.98
N ASN A 137 21.50 -2.82 14.90
CA ASN A 137 22.13 -2.10 16.00
C ASN A 137 22.94 -3.02 16.91
N ASP A 138 22.45 -4.22 17.21
CA ASP A 138 23.17 -5.20 18.01
C ASP A 138 24.42 -5.73 17.30
N GLN A 139 24.37 -5.92 15.98
CA GLN A 139 25.54 -6.30 15.17
C GLN A 139 26.59 -5.19 15.14
N LEU A 140 26.17 -3.93 15.08
CA LEU A 140 27.08 -2.78 15.10
C LEU A 140 27.79 -2.64 16.45
N LYS A 141 27.08 -2.86 17.58
CA LYS A 141 27.70 -2.87 18.92
C LYS A 141 28.80 -3.93 19.01
N LYS A 142 28.47 -5.18 18.67
CA LYS A 142 29.43 -6.30 18.69
C LYS A 142 30.66 -6.14 17.80
N ARG A 143 30.60 -5.26 16.78
CA ARG A 143 31.72 -4.97 15.88
C ARG A 143 32.61 -3.83 16.40
N ASN A 144 32.05 -2.96 17.23
CA ASN A 144 32.76 -1.80 17.79
C ASN A 144 33.34 -2.10 19.18
N ASP A 145 32.98 -3.24 19.78
CA ASP A 145 33.62 -3.85 20.96
C ASP A 145 34.77 -4.78 20.53
#